data_AF-A0AAY4CJ02-F1
#
_entry.id   AF-A0AAY4CJ02-F1
#
_cell.length_a   1.000
_cell.length_b   1.000
_cell.length_c   1.000
_cell.angle_alpha   90.00
_cell.angle_beta   90.00
_cell.angle_gamma   90.00
#
_symmetry.space_group_name_H-M   'P 1'
#
loop_
_entity.id
_entity.type
_entity.pdbx_description
1 polymer ?
#
loop_
_entity_poly.entity_id
_entity_poly.type
_entity_poly.pdbx_seq_one_letter_code
_entity_poly.pdbx_strand_id
1 'polypeptide(L)'
;MVEWTEFERNTIQSIFANLNYEVTGAKALARCLVVYPWTQRYFANFGNLYNAAAIMGNPKVAAHGTVVLHGLDRAVKNMDNIKATYAELSVLHSEKLHVDPDNFKLLADCLTIVVAAQMGAAFTAEVQAAFQKFLAVVVSSLCRQYH
;
A
#
# COMPACT_ATOMS: atom_id res chain seq x y z
N MET A 1 -14.54 1.40 16.43
CA MET A 1 -13.30 0.61 16.52
C MET A 1 -13.47 -0.55 15.55
N VAL A 2 -12.46 -0.94 14.79
CA VAL A 2 -12.58 -2.11 13.92
C VAL A 2 -12.20 -3.32 14.75
N GLU A 3 -13.06 -4.33 14.77
CA GLU A 3 -12.80 -5.60 15.43
C GLU A 3 -12.10 -6.55 14.47
N TRP A 4 -11.08 -7.26 14.94
CA TRP A 4 -10.36 -8.26 14.16
C TRP A 4 -10.52 -9.64 14.78
N THR A 5 -11.03 -10.57 13.97
CA THR A 5 -11.06 -11.99 14.33
C THR A 5 -9.65 -12.57 14.37
N GLU A 6 -9.48 -13.70 15.05
CA GLU A 6 -8.20 -14.43 15.06
C GLU A 6 -7.78 -14.86 13.65
N PHE A 7 -8.73 -15.32 12.83
CA PHE A 7 -8.49 -15.65 11.42
C PHE A 7 -7.89 -14.45 10.66
N GLU A 8 -8.53 -13.28 10.73
CA GLU A 8 -8.04 -12.09 10.02
C GLU A 8 -6.64 -11.69 10.49
N ARG A 9 -6.35 -11.72 11.80
CA ARG A 9 -5.02 -11.40 12.33
C ARG A 9 -3.97 -12.36 11.79
N ASN A 10 -4.23 -13.66 11.87
CA ASN A 10 -3.31 -14.69 11.41
C ASN A 10 -3.09 -14.62 9.90
N THR A 11 -4.14 -14.37 9.11
CA THR A 11 -4.05 -14.19 7.67
C THR A 11 -3.18 -12.99 7.31
N ILE A 12 -3.40 -11.83 7.92
CA ILE A 12 -2.59 -10.63 7.64
C ILE A 12 -1.13 -10.88 8.03
N GLN A 13 -0.87 -11.38 9.23
CA GLN A 13 0.49 -11.69 9.66
C GLN A 13 1.18 -12.68 8.71
N SER A 14 0.48 -13.74 8.31
CA SER A 14 1.01 -14.75 7.38
C SER A 14 1.31 -14.16 6.00
N ILE A 15 0.45 -13.29 5.45
CA ILE A 15 0.72 -12.63 4.17
C ILE A 15 2.04 -11.84 4.28
N PHE A 16 2.11 -10.91 5.23
CA PHE A 16 3.28 -10.03 5.36
C PHE A 16 4.58 -10.79 5.71
N ALA A 17 4.50 -11.87 6.49
CA ALA A 17 5.68 -12.71 6.78
C ALA A 17 6.25 -13.43 5.55
N ASN A 18 5.44 -13.64 4.50
CA ASN A 18 5.85 -14.38 3.30
C ASN A 18 6.06 -13.47 2.07
N LEU A 19 5.82 -12.16 2.17
CA LEU A 19 6.09 -11.22 1.07
C LEU A 19 7.59 -11.02 0.88
N ASN A 20 8.03 -10.97 -0.38
CA ASN A 20 9.29 -10.33 -0.73
C ASN A 20 9.02 -8.83 -0.96
N TYR A 21 9.43 -7.99 0.00
CA TYR A 21 9.06 -6.57 0.02
C TYR A 21 9.67 -5.78 -1.14
N GLU A 22 10.88 -6.15 -1.58
CA GLU A 22 11.54 -5.52 -2.73
C GLU A 22 10.75 -5.79 -4.01
N VAL A 23 10.33 -7.04 -4.22
CA VAL A 23 9.59 -7.43 -5.42
C VAL A 23 8.14 -6.93 -5.38
N THR A 24 7.43 -7.15 -4.27
CA THR A 24 6.02 -6.79 -4.13
C THR A 24 5.83 -5.28 -4.10
N GLY A 25 6.66 -4.57 -3.35
CA GLY A 25 6.60 -3.12 -3.22
C GLY A 25 6.88 -2.42 -4.55
N ALA A 26 7.96 -2.82 -5.24
CA ALA A 26 8.30 -2.29 -6.55
C ALA A 26 7.15 -2.52 -7.56
N LYS A 27 6.60 -3.75 -7.62
CA LYS A 27 5.49 -4.08 -8.52
C LYS A 27 4.22 -3.28 -8.20
N ALA A 28 3.88 -3.09 -6.94
CA ALA A 28 2.68 -2.37 -6.53
C ALA A 28 2.76 -0.88 -6.88
N LEU A 29 3.88 -0.21 -6.55
CA LEU A 29 4.06 1.20 -6.87
C LEU A 29 4.18 1.42 -8.38
N ALA A 30 4.98 0.61 -9.09
CA ALA A 30 5.09 0.70 -10.54
C ALA A 30 3.74 0.50 -11.24
N ARG A 31 2.92 -0.47 -10.79
CA ARG A 31 1.55 -0.67 -11.30
C ARG A 31 0.70 0.57 -11.08
N CYS A 32 0.74 1.18 -9.90
CA CYS A 32 -0.02 2.40 -9.61
C CYS A 32 0.38 3.55 -10.54
N LEU A 33 1.68 3.77 -10.73
CA LEU A 33 2.21 4.82 -11.62
C LEU A 33 1.87 4.58 -13.11
N VAL A 34 1.72 3.32 -13.53
CA VAL A 34 1.35 2.98 -14.91
C VAL A 34 -0.16 3.06 -15.14
N VAL A 35 -0.97 2.49 -14.24
CA VAL A 35 -2.43 2.40 -14.38
C VAL A 35 -3.11 3.74 -14.07
N TYR A 36 -2.55 4.51 -13.13
CA TYR A 36 -3.07 5.80 -12.69
C TYR A 36 -2.01 6.89 -12.91
N PRO A 37 -1.73 7.28 -14.17
CA PRO A 37 -0.56 8.08 -14.52
C PRO A 37 -0.52 9.47 -13.86
N TRP A 38 -1.66 10.02 -13.44
CA TRP A 38 -1.68 11.27 -12.67
C TRP A 38 -0.93 11.18 -11.33
N THR A 39 -0.78 9.97 -10.77
CA THR A 39 -0.01 9.75 -9.53
C THR A 39 1.49 10.01 -9.71
N GLN A 40 2.00 10.01 -10.95
CA GLN A 40 3.40 10.32 -11.24
C GLN A 40 3.80 11.75 -10.81
N ARG A 41 2.83 12.68 -10.71
CA ARG A 41 3.08 14.07 -10.30
C ARG A 41 3.76 14.20 -8.94
N TYR A 42 3.53 13.25 -8.03
CA TYR A 42 4.11 13.24 -6.69
C TYR A 42 5.57 12.75 -6.67
N PHE A 43 6.07 12.22 -7.79
CA PHE A 43 7.36 11.56 -7.89
C PHE A 43 8.28 12.22 -8.94
N ALA A 44 8.14 13.52 -9.18
CA ALA A 44 8.94 14.25 -10.18
C ALA A 44 10.46 14.08 -10.00
N ASN A 45 10.94 13.91 -8.74
CA ASN A 45 12.35 13.71 -8.42
C ASN A 45 12.87 12.27 -8.66
N PHE A 46 12.01 11.38 -9.18
CA PHE A 46 12.38 9.98 -9.45
C PHE A 46 13.03 9.79 -10.83
N GLY A 47 13.13 10.84 -11.64
CA GLY A 47 13.75 10.79 -12.96
C GLY A 47 12.75 10.35 -14.03
N ASN A 48 13.19 9.50 -14.97
CA ASN A 48 12.36 9.11 -16.10
C ASN A 48 11.20 8.19 -15.69
N LEU A 49 9.96 8.68 -15.86
CA LEU A 49 8.71 7.95 -15.66
C LEU A 49 7.82 7.97 -16.92
N TYR A 50 8.37 8.29 -18.10
CA TYR A 50 7.61 8.58 -19.31
C TYR A 50 6.77 7.40 -19.83
N ASN A 51 7.24 6.17 -19.67
CA ASN A 51 6.55 4.98 -20.15
C ASN A 51 6.68 3.82 -19.15
N ALA A 52 5.90 2.76 -19.36
CA ALA A 52 5.85 1.62 -18.44
C ALA A 52 7.21 0.95 -18.24
N ALA A 53 8.02 0.79 -19.28
CA ALA A 53 9.36 0.19 -19.17
C ALA A 53 10.29 1.06 -18.30
N ALA A 54 10.26 2.39 -18.50
CA ALA A 54 11.02 3.32 -17.67
C ALA A 54 10.58 3.28 -16.20
N ILE A 55 9.26 3.26 -15.94
CA ILE A 55 8.72 3.17 -14.57
C ILE A 55 9.12 1.85 -13.89
N MET A 56 8.92 0.71 -14.57
CA MET A 56 9.23 -0.61 -14.01
C MET A 56 10.73 -0.82 -13.78
N GLY A 57 11.58 -0.21 -14.62
CA GLY A 57 13.04 -0.26 -14.47
C GLY A 57 13.62 0.83 -13.55
N ASN A 58 12.79 1.69 -12.95
CA ASN A 58 13.28 2.83 -12.18
C ASN A 58 13.69 2.39 -10.76
N PRO A 59 14.98 2.53 -10.36
CA PRO A 59 15.45 2.08 -9.05
C PRO A 59 14.85 2.89 -7.89
N LYS A 60 14.49 4.16 -8.09
CA LYS A 60 13.82 4.98 -7.06
C LYS A 60 12.37 4.55 -6.85
N VAL A 61 11.68 4.15 -7.91
CA VAL A 61 10.33 3.54 -7.81
C VAL A 61 10.42 2.24 -7.03
N ALA A 62 11.37 1.36 -7.35
CA ALA A 62 11.55 0.11 -6.63
C ALA A 62 11.82 0.35 -5.14
N ALA A 63 12.80 1.19 -4.82
CA ALA A 63 13.16 1.51 -3.44
C ALA A 63 12.00 2.13 -2.66
N HIS A 64 11.26 3.07 -3.25
CA HIS A 64 10.12 3.70 -2.57
C HIS A 64 8.95 2.73 -2.38
N GLY A 65 8.72 1.81 -3.32
CA GLY A 65 7.73 0.74 -3.16
C GLY A 65 8.02 -0.12 -1.93
N THR A 66 9.29 -0.43 -1.66
CA THR A 66 9.72 -1.13 -0.43
C THR A 66 9.45 -0.30 0.82
N VAL A 67 9.72 1.01 0.78
CA VAL A 67 9.40 1.93 1.89
C VAL A 67 7.90 1.92 2.21
N VAL A 68 7.05 1.91 1.18
CA VAL A 68 5.58 1.82 1.37
C VAL A 68 5.20 0.53 2.09
N LEU A 69 5.74 -0.63 1.70
CA LEU A 69 5.44 -1.89 2.39
C LEU A 69 5.94 -1.91 3.83
N HIS A 70 7.12 -1.38 4.12
CA HIS A 70 7.55 -1.21 5.51
C HIS A 70 6.68 -0.21 6.29
N GLY A 71 6.07 0.76 5.62
CA GLY A 71 5.01 1.58 6.19
C GLY A 71 3.84 0.74 6.70
N LEU A 72 3.47 -0.34 6.00
CA LEU A 72 2.39 -1.26 6.38
C LEU A 72 2.75 -2.15 7.58
N ASP A 73 4.03 -2.45 7.82
CA ASP A 73 4.46 -3.21 9.01
C ASP A 73 4.00 -2.56 10.31
N ARG A 74 3.91 -1.22 10.34
CA ARG A 74 3.39 -0.49 11.50
C ARG A 74 1.94 -0.86 11.80
N ALA A 75 1.10 -0.99 10.78
CA ALA A 75 -0.29 -1.40 10.94
C ALA A 75 -0.42 -2.89 11.29
N VAL A 76 0.38 -3.77 10.67
CA VAL A 76 0.39 -5.20 11.00
C VAL A 76 0.75 -5.43 12.48
N LYS A 77 1.71 -4.67 13.01
CA LYS A 77 2.13 -4.74 14.43
C LYS A 77 1.13 -4.09 15.40
N ASN A 78 0.24 -3.22 14.91
CA ASN A 78 -0.67 -2.41 15.74
C ASN A 78 -2.11 -2.44 15.20
N MET A 79 -2.64 -3.63 14.85
CA MET A 79 -3.93 -3.77 14.15
C MET A 79 -5.11 -3.10 14.89
N ASP A 80 -5.08 -3.07 16.23
CA ASP A 80 -6.12 -2.44 17.05
C ASP A 80 -5.99 -0.91 17.16
N ASN A 81 -4.84 -0.35 16.74
CA ASN A 81 -4.53 1.06 16.89
C ASN A 81 -3.94 1.70 15.60
N ILE A 82 -4.31 1.19 14.42
CA ILE A 82 -3.82 1.67 13.12
C ILE A 82 -4.05 3.19 12.97
N LYS A 83 -5.21 3.67 13.43
CA LYS A 83 -5.58 5.09 13.36
C LYS A 83 -4.55 6.01 14.02
N ALA A 84 -4.18 5.73 15.28
CA ALA A 84 -3.18 6.56 15.97
C ALA A 84 -1.79 6.33 15.35
N THR A 85 -1.50 5.09 14.97
CA THR A 85 -0.22 4.69 14.36
C THR A 85 0.10 5.48 13.09
N TYR A 86 -0.90 5.89 12.30
CA TYR A 86 -0.72 6.65 11.06
C TYR A 86 -1.03 8.15 11.14
N ALA A 87 -1.28 8.71 12.31
CA ALA A 87 -1.60 10.14 12.44
C ALA A 87 -0.54 11.05 11.80
N GLU A 88 0.74 10.86 12.13
CA GLU A 88 1.84 11.64 11.54
C GLU A 88 2.01 11.40 10.04
N LEU A 89 1.79 10.17 9.58
CA LEU A 89 1.90 9.83 8.16
C LEU A 89 0.77 10.46 7.34
N SER A 90 -0.43 10.54 7.92
CA SER A 90 -1.58 11.24 7.36
C SER A 90 -1.31 12.74 7.22
N VAL A 91 -0.79 13.39 8.27
CA VAL A 91 -0.35 14.81 8.22
C VAL A 91 0.69 15.02 7.12
N LEU A 92 1.71 14.15 7.05
CA LEU A 92 2.74 14.24 6.02
C LEU A 92 2.14 14.22 4.60
N HIS A 93 1.26 13.27 4.31
CA HIS A 93 0.68 13.15 2.99
C HIS A 93 -0.30 14.27 2.64
N SER A 94 -1.01 14.80 3.64
CA SER A 94 -1.95 15.91 3.46
C SER A 94 -1.25 17.27 3.34
N GLU A 95 -0.49 17.66 4.36
CA GLU A 95 -0.01 19.04 4.54
C GLU A 95 1.31 19.32 3.82
N LYS A 96 2.13 18.30 3.58
CA LYS A 96 3.45 18.48 2.95
C LYS A 96 3.50 17.93 1.53
N LEU A 97 2.94 16.75 1.30
CA LEU A 97 2.98 16.11 -0.02
C LEU A 97 1.77 16.46 -0.88
N HIS A 98 0.70 16.97 -0.27
CA HIS A 98 -0.56 17.33 -0.94
C HIS A 98 -1.10 16.20 -1.84
N VAL A 99 -0.99 14.96 -1.36
CA VAL A 99 -1.49 13.78 -2.07
C VAL A 99 -3.00 13.74 -1.91
N ASP A 100 -3.75 13.85 -3.00
CA ASP A 100 -5.20 13.68 -2.96
C ASP A 100 -5.57 12.30 -2.35
N PRO A 101 -6.44 12.27 -1.33
CA PRO A 101 -6.70 11.09 -0.51
C PRO A 101 -7.29 9.92 -1.30
N ASP A 102 -7.95 10.14 -2.45
CA ASP A 102 -8.48 9.06 -3.27
C ASP A 102 -7.36 8.15 -3.81
N ASN A 103 -6.14 8.67 -3.95
CA ASN A 103 -5.00 7.88 -4.44
C ASN A 103 -4.55 6.78 -3.47
N PHE A 104 -4.87 6.88 -2.17
CA PHE A 104 -4.55 5.80 -1.22
C PHE A 104 -5.29 4.51 -1.56
N LYS A 105 -6.57 4.63 -1.95
CA LYS A 105 -7.37 3.48 -2.39
C LYS A 105 -6.80 2.87 -3.67
N LEU A 106 -6.36 3.69 -4.62
CA LEU A 106 -5.76 3.21 -5.87
C LEU A 106 -4.49 2.37 -5.62
N LEU A 107 -3.62 2.81 -4.71
CA LEU A 107 -2.43 2.05 -4.34
C LEU A 107 -2.78 0.77 -3.58
N ALA A 108 -3.78 0.80 -2.69
CA ALA A 108 -4.27 -0.38 -1.97
C ALA A 108 -4.84 -1.44 -2.94
N ASP A 109 -5.60 -1.03 -3.95
CA ASP A 109 -6.14 -1.93 -4.96
C ASP A 109 -5.00 -2.51 -5.83
N CYS A 110 -4.00 -1.71 -6.22
CA CYS A 110 -2.80 -2.19 -6.91
C CYS A 110 -2.01 -3.22 -6.10
N LEU A 111 -1.84 -2.98 -4.80
CA LEU A 111 -1.18 -3.92 -3.90
C LEU A 111 -1.96 -5.24 -3.79
N THR A 112 -3.28 -5.17 -3.65
CA THR A 112 -4.17 -6.35 -3.64
C THR A 112 -3.96 -7.20 -4.89
N ILE A 113 -3.93 -6.58 -6.07
CA ILE A 113 -3.71 -7.30 -7.35
C ILE A 113 -2.32 -7.97 -7.39
N VAL A 114 -1.28 -7.29 -6.90
CA VAL A 114 0.08 -7.85 -6.89
C VAL A 114 0.19 -9.04 -5.92
N VAL A 115 -0.38 -8.93 -4.72
CA VAL A 115 -0.40 -10.03 -3.73
C VAL A 115 -1.20 -11.21 -4.27
N ALA A 116 -2.37 -10.96 -4.86
CA ALA A 116 -3.18 -12.00 -5.50
C ALA A 116 -2.40 -12.74 -6.59
N ALA A 117 -1.69 -12.01 -7.45
CA ALA A 117 -0.89 -12.61 -8.52
C ALA A 117 0.29 -13.46 -8.00
N GLN A 118 0.83 -13.14 -6.82
CA GLN A 118 1.92 -13.91 -6.19
C GLN A 118 1.41 -15.15 -5.47
N MET A 119 0.27 -15.06 -4.79
CA MET A 119 -0.33 -16.17 -4.03
C MET A 119 -1.10 -17.15 -4.93
N GLY A 120 -1.56 -16.70 -6.10
CA GLY A 120 -2.35 -17.53 -7.02
C GLY A 120 -3.62 -18.04 -6.36
N ALA A 121 -3.88 -19.35 -6.49
CA ALA A 121 -5.07 -19.99 -5.92
C ALA A 121 -5.15 -19.92 -4.38
N ALA A 122 -4.04 -19.62 -3.68
CA ALA A 122 -4.04 -19.44 -2.24
C ALA A 122 -4.66 -18.09 -1.79
N PHE A 123 -4.86 -17.14 -2.72
CA PHE A 123 -5.60 -15.91 -2.44
C PHE A 123 -7.10 -16.15 -2.57
N THR A 124 -7.65 -16.94 -1.65
CA THR A 124 -9.08 -17.27 -1.62
C THR A 124 -9.94 -16.06 -1.32
N ALA A 125 -11.26 -16.19 -1.46
CA ALA A 125 -12.19 -15.10 -1.17
C ALA A 125 -12.09 -14.60 0.28
N GLU A 126 -11.90 -15.50 1.24
CA GLU A 126 -11.75 -15.17 2.67
C GLU A 126 -10.43 -14.45 2.95
N VAL A 127 -9.34 -14.90 2.30
CA VAL A 127 -8.01 -14.27 2.39
C VAL A 127 -8.07 -12.87 1.79
N GLN A 128 -8.70 -12.72 0.63
CA GLN A 128 -8.92 -11.42 -0.01
C GLN A 128 -9.75 -10.50 0.88
N ALA A 129 -10.85 -11.00 1.47
CA ALA A 129 -11.71 -10.20 2.33
C ALA A 129 -10.94 -9.67 3.56
N ALA A 130 -10.15 -10.51 4.21
CA ALA A 130 -9.28 -10.10 5.32
C ALA A 130 -8.26 -9.04 4.87
N PHE A 131 -7.58 -9.26 3.75
CA PHE A 131 -6.57 -8.34 3.22
C PHE A 131 -7.16 -6.99 2.81
N GLN A 132 -8.30 -6.98 2.13
CA GLN A 132 -8.97 -5.74 1.73
C GLN A 132 -9.55 -4.99 2.94
N LYS A 133 -10.05 -5.70 3.97
CA LYS A 133 -10.43 -5.06 5.24
C LYS A 133 -9.23 -4.37 5.89
N PHE A 134 -8.08 -5.06 5.98
CA PHE A 134 -6.83 -4.46 6.47
C PHE A 134 -6.46 -3.18 5.71
N LEU A 135 -6.39 -3.24 4.39
CA LEU A 135 -6.05 -2.07 3.58
C LEU A 135 -7.08 -0.95 3.67
N ALA A 136 -8.38 -1.26 3.79
CA ALA A 136 -9.41 -0.25 3.99
C ALA A 136 -9.22 0.52 5.30
N VAL A 137 -8.82 -0.15 6.38
CA VAL A 137 -8.52 0.50 7.66
C VAL A 137 -7.25 1.37 7.57
N VAL A 138 -6.23 0.90 6.84
CA VAL A 138 -5.03 1.69 6.54
C VAL A 138 -5.39 2.95 5.76
N VAL A 139 -6.13 2.82 4.66
CA VAL A 139 -6.59 3.94 3.83
C VAL A 139 -7.39 4.94 4.66
N SER A 140 -8.39 4.47 5.41
CA SER A 140 -9.20 5.32 6.28
C SER A 140 -8.34 6.08 7.32
N SER A 141 -7.29 5.46 7.83
CA SER A 141 -6.37 6.08 8.78
C SER A 141 -5.47 7.13 8.12
N LEU A 142 -5.00 6.88 6.89
CA LEU A 142 -4.21 7.83 6.11
C LEU A 142 -5.01 9.04 5.63
N CYS A 143 -6.31 8.89 5.36
CA CYS A 143 -7.18 10.01 5.00
C CYS A 143 -7.59 10.88 6.20
N ARG A 144 -7.26 10.49 7.44
CA ARG A 144 -7.93 11.05 8.61
C ARG A 144 -7.56 12.49 8.97
N GLN A 145 -6.35 12.92 8.67
CA GLN A 145 -5.86 14.27 8.97
C GLN A 145 -6.02 15.22 7.77
N TYR A 146 -6.80 14.83 6.76
CA TYR A 146 -7.15 15.67 5.63
C TYR A 146 -8.26 16.66 6.02
N HIS A 147 -8.25 17.83 5.40
CA HIS A 147 -9.22 18.91 5.57
C HIS A 147 -10.15 19.06 4.37
#